data_AF-A0A7S8EAY8-F1
#
_entry.id   AF-A0A7S8EAY8-F1
#
_cell.length_a   1.000
_cell.length_b   1.000
_cell.length_c   1.000
_cell.angle_alpha   90.00
_cell.angle_beta   90.00
_cell.angle_gamma   90.00
#
_symmetry.space_group_name_H-M   'P 1'
#
loop_
_entity.id
_entity.type
_entity.pdbx_description
1 polymer ?
#
loop_
_entity_poly.entity_id
_entity_poly.type
_entity_poly.pdbx_seq_one_letter_code
_entity_poly.pdbx_strand_id
1 'polypeptide(L)'
;MKTIHLKAVIGDDGLLKIETPTGYRNVAAEVILVLNPVQNETHLSAQGYPIDFFERLDAMAADDLMERPEQGVAETREPLE
;
A
#
# COMPACT_ATOMS: atom_id res chain seq x y z
N MET A 1 10.16 6.13 -31.71
CA MET A 1 9.27 5.83 -30.58
C MET A 1 9.45 6.92 -29.54
N LYS A 2 8.40 7.67 -29.19
CA LYS A 2 8.48 8.76 -28.19
C LYS A 2 7.56 8.36 -27.03
N THR A 3 8.14 8.03 -25.89
CA THR A 3 7.38 7.61 -24.71
C THR A 3 7.01 8.86 -23.90
N ILE A 4 5.73 9.04 -23.63
CA ILE A 4 5.22 10.15 -22.83
C ILE A 4 4.79 9.57 -21.49
N HIS A 5 5.43 10.01 -20.42
CA HIS A 5 5.13 9.56 -19.06
C HIS A 5 4.15 10.56 -18.41
N LEU A 6 2.93 10.12 -18.12
CA LEU A 6 1.88 10.93 -17.52
C LEU A 6 1.42 10.28 -16.22
N LYS A 7 1.36 11.06 -15.14
CA LYS A 7 0.73 10.65 -13.88
C LYS A 7 -0.66 11.26 -13.84
N ALA A 8 -1.68 10.41 -13.77
CA ALA A 8 -3.08 10.83 -13.75
C ALA A 8 -3.86 9.98 -12.74
N VAL A 9 -4.94 10.55 -12.21
CA VAL A 9 -5.82 9.91 -11.23
C VAL A 9 -7.12 9.57 -11.94
N ILE A 10 -7.61 8.34 -11.76
CA ILE A 10 -8.93 7.94 -12.21
C ILE A 10 -9.93 8.42 -11.15
N GLY A 11 -10.89 9.24 -11.57
CA GLY A 11 -11.94 9.76 -10.69
C GLY A 11 -13.00 8.71 -10.37
N ASP A 12 -13.99 9.11 -9.57
CA ASP A 12 -15.10 8.23 -9.15
C ASP A 12 -16.00 7.79 -10.34
N ASP A 13 -15.87 8.44 -11.49
CA ASP A 13 -16.53 8.09 -12.75
C ASP A 13 -15.85 6.93 -13.50
N GLY A 14 -14.67 6.50 -13.04
CA GLY A 14 -13.90 5.42 -13.66
C GLY A 14 -13.21 5.80 -14.98
N LEU A 15 -13.17 7.08 -15.34
CA LEU A 15 -12.62 7.53 -16.62
C LEU A 15 -11.21 8.12 -16.47
N LEU A 16 -10.27 7.62 -17.28
CA LEU A 16 -8.91 8.17 -17.39
C LEU A 16 -8.83 9.12 -18.59
N LYS A 17 -8.77 10.43 -18.34
CA LYS A 17 -8.63 11.44 -19.38
C LYS A 17 -7.15 11.75 -19.67
N ILE A 18 -6.71 11.50 -20.90
CA ILE A 18 -5.33 11.76 -21.36
C ILE A 18 -5.36 12.85 -22.43
N GLU A 19 -4.75 14.00 -22.13
CA GLU A 19 -4.55 15.08 -23.09
C GLU A 19 -3.06 15.16 -23.44
N THR A 20 -2.73 14.98 -24.72
CA THR A 20 -1.33 15.00 -25.18
C THR A 20 -1.17 15.98 -26.33
N PRO A 21 -0.35 17.04 -26.18
CA PRO A 21 -0.03 17.92 -27.28
C PRO A 21 0.91 17.20 -28.26
N THR A 22 0.37 16.80 -29.41
CA THR A 22 1.15 16.02 -30.39
C THR A 22 1.85 16.90 -31.43
N GLY A 23 1.38 18.13 -31.64
CA GLY A 23 1.91 19.05 -32.67
C GLY A 23 1.62 18.63 -34.11
N TYR A 24 1.00 17.46 -34.32
CA TYR A 24 0.62 16.99 -35.65
C TYR A 24 -0.80 17.45 -36.01
N ARG A 25 -1.03 17.72 -37.30
CA ARG A 25 -2.35 18.04 -37.86
C ARG A 25 -2.59 17.15 -39.06
N ASN A 26 -3.78 16.57 -39.14
CA ASN A 26 -4.27 15.81 -40.29
C ASN A 26 -3.39 14.59 -40.67
N VAL A 27 -2.90 13.85 -39.67
CA VAL A 27 -2.13 12.61 -39.86
C VAL A 27 -2.81 11.46 -39.12
N ALA A 28 -2.76 10.27 -39.70
CA ALA A 28 -3.13 9.05 -39.00
C ALA A 28 -2.02 8.70 -37.99
N ALA A 29 -2.41 8.40 -36.77
CA ALA A 29 -1.49 8.02 -35.70
C ALA A 29 -1.99 6.73 -35.04
N GLU A 30 -1.09 5.79 -34.83
CA GLU A 30 -1.32 4.60 -34.03
C GLU A 30 -0.97 4.91 -32.56
N VAL A 31 -1.87 4.56 -31.65
CA VAL A 31 -1.72 4.82 -30.21
C VAL A 31 -1.87 3.50 -29.47
N ILE A 32 -0.86 3.16 -28.65
CA ILE A 32 -0.88 2.00 -27.77
C ILE A 32 -0.95 2.52 -26.34
N LEU A 33 -2.02 2.17 -25.64
CA LEU A 33 -2.23 2.52 -24.24
C LEU A 33 -2.10 1.26 -23.39
N VAL A 34 -1.21 1.30 -22.39
CA VAL A 34 -1.03 0.22 -21.42
C VAL A 34 -1.41 0.75 -20.05
N LEU A 35 -2.50 0.24 -19.48
CA LEU A 35 -2.89 0.53 -18.11
C LEU A 35 -2.36 -0.57 -17.20
N ASN A 36 -1.43 -0.21 -16.32
CA ASN A 36 -1.04 -1.04 -15.20
C ASN A 36 -1.61 -0.39 -13.94
N PRO A 37 -2.59 -1.01 -13.26
CA PRO A 37 -3.06 -0.50 -11.99
C PRO A 37 -1.89 -0.53 -11.00
N VAL A 38 -1.47 0.64 -10.55
CA VAL A 38 -0.53 0.74 -9.43
C VAL A 38 -1.39 0.47 -8.21
N GLN A 39 -1.18 -0.65 -7.52
CA GLN A 39 -1.72 -0.79 -6.17
C GLN A 39 -1.18 0.40 -5.39
N ASN A 40 -2.07 1.28 -4.93
CA ASN A 40 -1.68 2.40 -4.09
C ASN A 40 -0.72 1.87 -3.04
N GLU A 41 0.41 2.56 -2.90
CA GLU A 41 1.40 2.31 -1.86
C GLU A 41 0.61 1.98 -0.60
N THR A 42 0.74 0.72 -0.16
CA THR A 42 0.00 0.18 0.97
C THR A 42 0.04 1.24 2.05
N HIS A 43 -1.10 1.83 2.41
CA HIS A 43 -1.08 2.93 3.36
C HIS A 43 -0.33 2.43 4.59
N LEU A 44 0.82 3.04 4.86
CA LEU A 44 1.68 2.61 5.95
C LEU A 44 1.27 3.39 7.19
N SER A 45 1.20 2.70 8.33
CA SER A 45 1.11 3.34 9.64
C SER A 45 2.34 4.22 9.89
N ALA A 46 2.31 5.05 10.93
CA ALA A 46 3.47 5.86 11.34
C ALA A 46 4.73 5.00 11.62
N GLN A 47 4.54 3.70 11.84
CA GLN A 47 5.59 2.72 12.11
C GLN A 47 6.02 1.93 10.87
N GLY A 48 5.48 2.26 9.68
CA GLY A 48 5.90 1.66 8.40
C GLY A 48 5.25 0.32 8.07
N TYR A 49 4.20 -0.09 8.79
CA TYR A 49 3.45 -1.31 8.51
C TYR A 49 2.22 -1.01 7.64
N PRO A 50 1.78 -1.91 6.75
CA PRO A 50 0.43 -1.84 6.18
C PRO A 50 -0.62 -1.55 7.25
N ILE A 51 -1.58 -0.66 6.98
CA ILE A 51 -2.65 -0.30 7.95
C ILE A 51 -3.32 -1.56 8.55
N ASP A 52 -3.54 -2.60 7.74
CA ASP A 52 -4.22 -3.83 8.16
C ASP A 52 -3.27 -4.93 8.70
N PHE A 53 -1.99 -4.60 8.93
CA PHE A 53 -0.98 -5.62 9.24
C PHE A 53 -1.26 -6.36 10.55
N PHE A 54 -1.63 -5.63 11.60
CA PHE A 54 -1.83 -6.22 12.93
C PHE A 54 -3.16 -6.97 13.04
N GLU A 55 -4.22 -6.50 12.38
CA GLU A 55 -5.50 -7.20 12.29
C GLU A 55 -5.34 -8.55 11.58
N ARG A 56 -4.53 -8.61 10.53
CA ARG A 56 -4.21 -9.87 9.86
C ARG A 56 -3.39 -10.80 10.75
N LEU A 57 -2.41 -10.26 11.48
CA LEU A 57 -1.58 -11.06 12.38
C LEU A 57 -2.39 -11.64 13.55
N ASP A 58 -3.27 -10.85 14.15
CA ASP A 58 -4.16 -11.27 15.23
C ASP A 58 -5.16 -12.33 14.74
N ALA A 59 -5.72 -12.14 13.54
CA ALA A 59 -6.57 -13.15 12.90
C ALA A 59 -5.84 -14.48 12.62
N MET A 60 -4.53 -14.45 12.34
CA MET A 60 -3.73 -15.67 12.17
C MET A 60 -3.42 -16.37 13.50
N ALA A 61 -3.36 -15.62 14.60
CA ALA A 61 -3.10 -16.16 15.94
C ALA A 61 -4.40 -16.54 16.69
N ALA A 62 -5.57 -16.16 16.18
CA ALA A 62 -6.86 -16.44 16.81
C ALA A 62 -7.15 -17.94 17.00
N ASP A 63 -6.64 -18.78 16.10
CA ASP A 63 -6.81 -20.24 16.17
C ASP A 63 -5.78 -20.94 17.09
N ASP A 64 -4.73 -20.24 17.51
CA ASP A 64 -3.65 -20.77 18.35
C ASP A 64 -3.38 -19.81 19.54
N LEU A 65 -4.32 -19.82 20.48
CA LEU A 65 -4.21 -19.06 21.72
C LEU A 65 -3.00 -19.56 22.51
N MET A 66 -1.87 -18.88 22.38
CA MET A 66 -0.68 -19.16 23.18
C MET A 66 -1.02 -19.03 24.67
N GLU A 67 -1.07 -20.15 25.39
CA GLU A 67 -1.24 -20.16 26.83
C GLU A 67 0.03 -19.58 27.48
N ARG A 68 -0.11 -18.46 28.18
CA ARG A 68 0.98 -17.92 28.99
C ARG A 68 1.16 -18.82 30.22
N PRO A 69 2.31 -19.49 30.40
CA PRO A 69 2.57 -20.29 31.59
C PRO A 69 2.58 -19.40 32.83
N GLU A 70 2.29 -19.99 34.00
CA GLU A 70 2.38 -19.29 35.28
C GLU A 70 3.76 -18.64 35.42
N GLN A 71 3.77 -17.30 35.44
CA GLN A 71 4.96 -16.56 35.80
C GLN A 71 4.98 -16.53 37.32
N GLY A 72 5.94 -17.25 37.90
CA GLY A 72 6.08 -17.38 39.34
C GLY A 72 6.28 -16.04 40.06
N VAL A 73 6.71 -16.10 41.31
CA VAL A 73 6.86 -14.89 42.14
C VAL A 73 7.93 -13.96 41.54
N ALA A 74 7.58 -12.69 41.38
CA ALA A 74 8.52 -11.67 40.93
C ALA A 74 9.71 -11.57 41.90
N GLU A 75 10.92 -11.48 41.36
CA GLU A 75 12.12 -11.29 42.17
C GLU A 75 12.06 -9.94 42.89
N THR A 76 12.38 -9.95 44.19
CA THR A 76 12.54 -8.71 44.95
C THR A 76 13.86 -8.08 44.55
N ARG A 77 13.81 -6.91 43.89
CA ARG A 77 15.01 -6.15 43.52
C ARG A 77 15.54 -5.40 44.74
N GLU A 78 16.85 -5.31 44.87
CA GLU A 78 17.49 -4.46 45.89
C GLU A 78 17.15 -2.98 45.63
N PRO A 79 17.00 -2.16 46.68
CA PRO A 79 16.80 -0.72 46.52
C PRO A 79 18.02 -0.09 45.83
N LEU A 80 17.76 0.87 44.94
CA LEU A 80 18.81 1.69 44.34
C LEU A 80 19.34 2.66 45.41
N GLU A 81 20.66 2.65 45.65
CA GLU A 81 21.36 3.68 46.44
C GLU A 81 21.42 5.03 45.71
#